data_AF-A0A7S0GFJ5-F1
#
_entry.id   AF-A0A7S0GFJ5-F1
#
_cell.length_a   1.000
_cell.length_b   1.000
_cell.length_c   1.000
_cell.angle_alpha   90.00
_cell.angle_beta   90.00
_cell.angle_gamma   90.00
#
_symmetry.space_group_name_H-M   'P 1'
#
loop_
_entity.id
_entity.type
_entity.pdbx_description
1 polymer ?
#
loop_
_entity_poly.entity_id
_entity_poly.type
_entity_poly.pdbx_seq_one_letter_code
_entity_poly.pdbx_strand_id
1 'polypeptide(L)'
;FLHDQIQAGNIIQARKPAGDFVLQERKDNSRAIVLLSTGVGVTPVLSMLQHLVQLSASDKDRNSRKIVWLHGARDGTLHAFREEIDELVKQSPSVEKHVVYSLPREQDRGLYDSKGRIYAQL
;
A
#
# COMPACT_ATOMS: atom_id res chain seq x y z
N PHE A 1 -9.25 -7.83 -22.43
CA PHE A 1 -10.67 -7.53 -22.11
C PHE A 1 -10.81 -6.26 -21.28
N LEU A 2 -10.44 -6.25 -19.99
CA LEU A 2 -10.61 -5.06 -19.12
C LEU A 2 -9.86 -3.82 -19.66
N HIS A 3 -8.63 -3.98 -20.14
CA HIS A 3 -7.86 -2.87 -20.72
C HIS A 3 -8.25 -2.52 -22.17
N ASP A 4 -8.77 -3.49 -22.93
CA ASP A 4 -8.90 -3.35 -24.39
C ASP A 4 -10.32 -3.05 -24.85
N GLN A 5 -11.34 -3.39 -24.04
CA GLN A 5 -12.75 -3.42 -24.49
C GLN A 5 -13.72 -2.70 -23.55
N ILE A 6 -13.36 -2.42 -22.30
CA ILE A 6 -14.27 -1.80 -21.33
C ILE A 6 -14.19 -0.27 -21.39
N GLN A 7 -15.35 0.38 -21.41
CA GLN A 7 -15.51 1.83 -21.35
C GLN A 7 -16.44 2.25 -20.20
N ALA A 8 -16.34 3.52 -19.80
CA ALA A 8 -17.24 4.10 -18.80
C ALA A 8 -18.72 3.92 -19.22
N GLY A 9 -19.55 3.49 -18.28
CA GLY A 9 -20.96 3.17 -18.53
C GLY A 9 -21.23 1.72 -18.93
N ASN A 10 -20.20 0.91 -19.20
CA ASN A 10 -20.39 -0.53 -19.37
C ASN A 10 -20.73 -1.22 -18.04
N ILE A 11 -21.59 -2.24 -18.13
CA ILE A 11 -21.92 -3.10 -17.00
C ILE A 11 -20.98 -4.30 -17.01
N ILE A 12 -20.31 -4.56 -15.89
CA ILE A 12 -19.49 -5.75 -15.69
C ILE A 12 -20.16 -6.69 -14.69
N GLN A 13 -20.03 -8.00 -14.93
CA GLN A 13 -20.48 -9.00 -13.98
C GLN A 13 -19.42 -9.17 -12.89
N ALA A 14 -19.82 -9.07 -11.62
CA ALA A 14 -18.97 -9.30 -10.47
C ALA A 14 -19.54 -10.43 -9.59
N ARG A 15 -18.64 -11.20 -8.98
CA ARG A 15 -19.02 -12.20 -7.96
C ARG A 15 -19.09 -11.54 -6.59
N LYS A 16 -19.70 -12.24 -5.62
CA LYS A 16 -19.62 -11.84 -4.21
C LYS A 16 -18.15 -11.78 -3.74
N PRO A 17 -17.81 -10.92 -2.76
CA PRO A 17 -16.48 -10.90 -2.15
C PRO A 17 -16.05 -12.29 -1.68
N ALA A 18 -14.77 -12.61 -1.84
CA ALA A 18 -14.19 -13.89 -1.45
C ALA A 18 -12.70 -13.73 -1.08
N GLY A 19 -12.19 -14.59 -0.20
CA GLY A 19 -10.80 -14.64 0.23
C GLY A 19 -10.62 -14.37 1.73
N ASP A 20 -9.51 -14.87 2.28
CA ASP A 20 -9.19 -14.80 3.72
C ASP A 20 -8.08 -13.79 4.05
N PHE A 21 -7.63 -13.01 3.07
CA PHE A 21 -6.60 -11.99 3.25
C PHE A 21 -7.21 -10.73 3.87
N VAL A 22 -7.35 -10.76 5.19
CA VAL A 22 -7.98 -9.70 5.98
C VAL A 22 -7.00 -9.10 7.00
N LEU A 23 -7.18 -7.82 7.28
CA LEU A 23 -6.42 -7.13 8.31
C LEU A 23 -6.90 -7.58 9.70
N GLN A 24 -6.03 -8.26 10.45
CA GLN A 24 -6.32 -8.64 11.83
C GLN A 24 -6.01 -7.51 12.79
N GLU A 25 -7.04 -6.79 13.19
CA GLU A 25 -6.91 -5.79 14.24
C GLU A 25 -6.78 -6.44 15.61
N ARG A 26 -5.82 -5.94 16.39
CA ARG A 26 -5.68 -6.25 17.81
C ARG A 26 -5.98 -5.01 18.63
N LYS A 27 -6.50 -5.21 19.84
CA LYS A 27 -6.71 -4.11 20.80
C LYS A 27 -5.38 -3.57 21.32
N ASP A 28 -4.34 -4.40 21.38
CA ASP A 28 -2.99 -3.96 21.76
C ASP A 28 -2.23 -3.42 20.54
N ASN A 29 -1.66 -2.23 20.66
CA ASN A 29 -0.88 -1.60 19.60
C ASN A 29 0.63 -1.78 19.77
N SER A 30 1.03 -2.77 20.57
CA SER A 30 2.43 -3.10 20.88
C SER A 30 3.20 -3.64 19.68
N ARG A 31 2.52 -4.33 18.76
CA ARG A 31 3.11 -4.96 17.58
C ARG A 31 2.93 -4.09 16.34
N ALA A 32 4.02 -3.86 15.62
CA ALA A 32 3.98 -3.20 14.33
C ALA A 32 3.22 -4.04 13.30
N ILE A 33 2.53 -3.37 12.37
CA ILE A 33 2.01 -3.99 11.15
C ILE A 33 3.01 -3.72 10.04
N VAL A 34 3.40 -4.77 9.30
CA VAL A 34 4.17 -4.66 8.07
C VAL A 34 3.25 -4.95 6.90
N LEU A 35 3.00 -3.94 6.06
CA LEU A 35 2.22 -4.04 4.84
C LEU A 35 3.18 -4.12 3.64
N LEU A 36 3.34 -5.32 3.08
CA LEU A 36 4.25 -5.58 1.98
C LEU A 36 3.48 -5.87 0.69
N SER A 37 3.84 -5.21 -0.41
CA SER A 37 3.25 -5.47 -1.72
C SER A 37 4.25 -5.30 -2.87
N THR A 38 3.94 -5.89 -4.02
CA THR A 38 4.64 -5.62 -5.28
C THR A 38 3.65 -5.57 -6.44
N GLY A 39 3.80 -4.62 -7.36
CA GLY A 39 2.89 -4.45 -8.51
C GLY A 39 1.43 -4.32 -8.08
N VAL A 40 0.52 -5.02 -8.76
CA VAL A 40 -0.94 -4.97 -8.47
C VAL A 40 -1.32 -5.44 -7.05
N GLY A 41 -0.43 -6.16 -6.36
CA GLY A 41 -0.63 -6.55 -4.95
C GLY A 41 -0.79 -5.36 -3.99
N VAL A 42 -0.52 -4.12 -4.45
CA VAL A 42 -0.75 -2.90 -3.68
C VAL A 42 -2.22 -2.65 -3.37
N THR A 43 -3.16 -3.09 -4.21
CA THR A 43 -4.59 -2.75 -4.08
C THR A 43 -5.18 -3.10 -2.71
N PRO A 44 -5.11 -4.36 -2.22
CA PRO A 44 -5.62 -4.68 -0.88
C PRO A 44 -4.81 -3.98 0.22
N VAL A 45 -3.50 -3.80 0.02
CA VAL A 45 -2.60 -3.17 1.00
C VAL A 45 -2.91 -1.67 1.17
N LEU A 46 -3.26 -0.97 0.10
CA LEU A 46 -3.73 0.42 0.14
C LEU A 46 -5.01 0.52 0.97
N SER A 47 -6.00 -0.35 0.74
CA SER A 47 -7.23 -0.36 1.53
C SER A 47 -6.97 -0.60 3.03
N MET A 48 -6.04 -1.49 3.37
CA MET A 48 -5.64 -1.73 4.76
C MET A 48 -4.93 -0.51 5.37
N LEU A 49 -4.04 0.16 4.63
CA LEU A 49 -3.38 1.37 5.09
C LEU A 49 -4.39 2.51 5.36
N GLN A 50 -5.32 2.73 4.43
CA GLN A 50 -6.39 3.73 4.57
C GLN A 50 -7.18 3.52 5.87
N HIS A 51 -7.61 2.28 6.12
CA HIS A 51 -8.35 1.92 7.33
C HIS A 51 -7.53 2.18 8.61
N LEU A 52 -6.26 1.78 8.63
CA LEU A 52 -5.38 2.00 9.79
C LEU A 52 -5.12 3.48 10.08
N VAL A 53 -4.90 4.30 9.04
CA VAL A 53 -4.72 5.75 9.17
C VAL A 53 -5.99 6.40 9.71
N GLN A 54 -7.17 6.05 9.17
CA GLN A 54 -8.46 6.56 9.64
C GLN A 54 -8.71 6.21 11.12
N LEU A 55 -8.41 4.98 11.52
CA LEU A 55 -8.53 4.55 12.91
C LEU A 55 -7.59 5.29 13.86
N SER A 56 -6.37 5.60 13.42
CA SER A 56 -5.43 6.38 14.24
C SER A 56 -5.87 7.84 14.43
N ALA A 57 -6.65 8.38 13.49
CA ALA A 57 -7.17 9.74 13.57
C ALA A 57 -8.43 9.85 14.45
N SER A 58 -9.24 8.79 14.53
CA SER A 58 -10.54 8.82 15.23
C SER A 58 -10.47 8.50 16.72
N ASP A 59 -9.44 7.79 17.19
CA ASP A 59 -9.31 7.33 18.57
C ASP A 59 -8.06 7.93 19.23
N LYS A 60 -8.23 9.07 19.91
CA LYS A 60 -7.12 9.81 20.56
C LYS A 60 -6.52 9.07 21.76
N ASP A 61 -7.27 8.16 22.37
CA ASP A 61 -6.82 7.38 23.52
C ASP A 61 -6.08 6.10 23.09
N ARG A 62 -6.19 5.74 21.80
CA ARG A 62 -5.46 4.63 21.19
C ARG A 62 -4.06 5.09 20.80
N ASN A 63 -3.05 4.56 21.49
CA ASN A 63 -1.65 4.75 21.11
C ASN A 63 -1.44 4.33 19.64
N SER A 64 -0.92 5.22 18.79
CA SER A 64 -0.76 4.93 17.36
C SER A 64 0.14 3.72 17.13
N ARG A 65 -0.41 2.68 16.50
CA ARG A 65 0.35 1.48 16.13
C ARG A 65 1.37 1.83 15.05
N LYS A 66 2.63 1.41 15.21
CA LYS A 66 3.64 1.52 14.14
C LYS A 66 3.21 0.72 12.92
N ILE A 67 3.24 1.36 11.75
CA ILE A 67 2.93 0.75 10.45
C ILE A 67 4.16 0.92 9.57
N VAL A 68 4.64 -0.18 8.99
CA VAL A 68 5.69 -0.15 7.97
C VAL A 68 5.06 -0.56 6.65
N TRP A 69 5.00 0.35 5.70
CA TRP A 69 4.50 0.11 4.35
C TRP A 69 5.68 -0.06 3.41
N LEU A 70 5.77 -1.22 2.76
CA LEU A 70 6.80 -1.54 1.77
C LEU A 70 6.16 -1.87 0.43
N HIS A 71 6.62 -1.22 -0.63
CA HIS A 71 6.14 -1.48 -1.98
C HIS A 71 7.26 -1.63 -2.99
N GLY A 72 7.20 -2.71 -3.77
CA GLY A 72 8.07 -2.94 -4.89
C GLY A 72 7.39 -2.66 -6.22
N ALA A 73 8.02 -1.86 -7.07
CA ALA A 73 7.61 -1.66 -8.47
C ALA A 73 8.80 -1.86 -9.42
N ARG A 74 8.52 -1.91 -10.72
CA ARG A 74 9.60 -1.92 -11.71
C ARG A 74 10.31 -0.58 -11.74
N ASP A 75 9.53 0.48 -11.90
CA ASP A 75 9.95 1.86 -12.08
C ASP A 75 8.76 2.79 -11.75
N GLY A 76 8.95 4.10 -11.90
CA GLY A 76 7.90 5.07 -11.59
C GLY A 76 6.67 5.03 -12.50
N THR A 77 6.72 4.43 -13.70
CA THR A 77 5.52 4.26 -14.54
C THR A 77 4.60 3.15 -14.05
N LEU A 78 5.15 2.20 -13.30
CA LEU A 78 4.44 1.03 -12.79
C LEU A 78 4.21 1.09 -11.27
N HIS A 79 4.47 2.25 -10.66
CA HIS A 79 4.14 2.52 -9.26
C HIS A 79 2.72 3.08 -9.15
N ALA A 80 1.74 2.17 -9.08
CA ALA A 80 0.35 2.54 -8.91
C ALA A 80 0.09 3.14 -7.51
N PHE A 81 -0.79 4.14 -7.44
CA PHE A 81 -1.28 4.79 -6.21
C PHE A 81 -0.24 5.55 -5.38
N ARG A 82 0.85 6.00 -6.00
CA ARG A 82 1.93 6.70 -5.30
C ARG A 82 1.42 7.96 -4.59
N GLU A 83 0.67 8.82 -5.29
CA GLU A 83 0.18 10.07 -4.70
C GLU A 83 -0.79 9.81 -3.53
N GLU A 84 -1.66 8.81 -3.66
CA GLU A 84 -2.63 8.43 -2.61
C GLU A 84 -1.92 7.90 -1.36
N ILE A 85 -0.88 7.09 -1.52
CA ILE A 85 -0.06 6.60 -0.40
C ILE A 85 0.69 7.77 0.26
N ASP A 86 1.28 8.66 -0.53
CA ASP A 86 2.01 9.83 -0.01
C ASP A 86 1.10 10.71 0.84
N GLU A 87 -0.16 10.87 0.45
CA GLU A 87 -1.13 11.64 1.21
C GLU A 87 -1.55 10.95 2.51
N LEU A 88 -1.71 9.62 2.51
CA LEU A 88 -2.01 8.85 3.73
C LEU A 88 -0.86 8.91 4.73
N VAL A 89 0.38 8.85 4.26
CA VAL A 89 1.57 8.90 5.12
C VAL A 89 1.67 10.25 5.83
N LYS A 90 1.31 11.37 5.18
CA LYS A 90 1.28 12.69 5.82
C LYS A 90 0.24 12.78 6.94
N GLN A 91 -0.85 12.02 6.85
CA GLN A 91 -1.94 12.05 7.83
C GLN A 91 -1.62 11.28 9.13
N SER A 92 -0.60 10.40 9.12
CA SER A 92 -0.26 9.61 10.30
C SER A 92 1.26 9.48 10.48
N PRO A 93 1.84 10.10 11.53
CA PRO A 93 3.28 10.00 11.80
C PRO A 93 3.73 8.58 12.20
N SER A 94 2.79 7.66 12.39
CA SER A 94 3.05 6.26 12.73
C SER A 94 3.36 5.37 11.52
N VAL A 95 3.21 5.92 10.30
CA VAL A 95 3.46 5.21 9.04
C VAL A 95 4.87 5.49 8.53
N GLU A 96 5.70 4.46 8.46
CA GLU A 96 6.98 4.46 7.76
C GLU A 96 6.78 3.87 6.37
N LYS A 97 7.14 4.61 5.31
CA LYS A 97 6.99 4.20 3.91
C LYS A 97 8.36 3.87 3.31
N HIS A 98 8.47 2.76 2.59
CA HIS A 98 9.67 2.38 1.84
C HIS A 98 9.32 1.82 0.45
N VAL A 99 9.88 2.41 -0.59
CA VAL A 99 9.64 2.09 -2.00
C VAL A 99 10.89 1.50 -2.62
N VAL A 100 10.74 0.37 -3.29
CA VAL A 100 11.83 -0.33 -3.98
C VAL A 100 11.53 -0.39 -5.48
N TYR A 101 12.43 0.17 -6.31
CA TYR A 101 12.34 0.04 -7.76
C TYR A 101 13.37 -0.97 -8.27
N SER A 102 12.92 -1.98 -9.00
CA SER A 102 13.82 -3.00 -9.55
C SER A 102 14.61 -2.55 -10.78
N LEU A 103 14.06 -1.61 -11.54
CA LEU A 103 14.66 -1.04 -12.74
C LEU A 103 14.31 0.46 -12.87
N PRO A 104 14.71 1.31 -11.91
CA PRO A 104 14.38 2.74 -11.93
C PRO A 104 14.93 3.41 -13.19
N ARG A 105 14.16 4.35 -13.72
CA ARG A 105 14.58 5.24 -14.82
C ARG A 105 15.29 6.46 -14.25
N GLU A 106 15.98 7.21 -15.10
CA GLU A 106 16.64 8.45 -14.68
C GLU A 106 15.66 9.49 -14.11
N GLN A 107 14.43 9.54 -14.64
CA GLN A 107 13.37 10.43 -14.15
C GLN A 107 12.81 10.00 -12.79
N ASP A 108 13.10 8.78 -12.34
CA ASP A 108 12.59 8.24 -11.09
C ASP A 108 13.46 8.62 -9.88
N ARG A 109 14.56 9.37 -10.09
CA ARG A 109 15.42 9.85 -9.00
C ARG A 109 14.60 10.62 -7.96
N GLY A 110 14.68 10.20 -6.70
CA GLY A 110 13.91 10.75 -5.59
C GLY A 110 12.48 10.19 -5.45
N LEU A 111 12.06 9.26 -6.31
CA LEU A 111 10.74 8.61 -6.24
C LEU A 111 10.78 7.22 -5.58
N TYR A 112 11.96 6.74 -5.21
CA TYR A 112 12.17 5.43 -4.58
C TYR A 112 13.30 5.51 -3.56
N ASP A 113 13.27 4.62 -2.57
CA ASP A 113 14.22 4.57 -1.46
C ASP A 113 15.37 3.59 -1.72
N SER A 114 15.13 2.54 -2.52
CA SER A 114 16.17 1.56 -2.86
C SER A 114 15.98 0.92 -4.23
N LYS A 115 17.09 0.49 -4.84
CA LYS A 115 17.11 -0.22 -6.11
C LYS A 115 17.21 -1.73 -5.88
N GLY A 116 16.38 -2.51 -6.56
CA GLY A 116 16.41 -3.98 -6.51
C GLY A 116 15.04 -4.59 -6.29
N ARG A 117 15.00 -5.75 -5.64
CA ARG A 117 13.75 -6.42 -5.26
C ARG A 117 13.73 -6.63 -3.75
N ILE A 118 12.53 -6.76 -3.20
CA ILE A 118 12.34 -7.01 -1.77
C ILE A 118 12.61 -8.49 -1.50
N TYR A 119 13.55 -8.78 -0.60
CA TYR A 119 13.85 -10.12 -0.13
C TYR A 119 14.05 -10.08 1.39
N ALA A 120 13.67 -11.16 2.08
CA ALA A 120 14.10 -11.37 3.45
C ALA A 120 15.52 -11.97 3.42
N GLN A 121 16.51 -11.25 3.93
CA GLN A 121 17.77 -11.89 4.33
C GLN A 121 17.51 -12.50 5.71
N LEU A 122 17.51 -13.82 5.80
CA LEU A 122 17.51 -14.58 7.06
C LEU A 122 18.95 -14.76 7.54
#